data_AF-A0A7G9LY25-F1
#
_entry.id   AF-A0A7G9LY25-F1
#
_cell.length_a   1.000
_cell.length_b   1.000
_cell.length_c   1.000
_cell.angle_alpha   90.00
_cell.angle_beta   90.00
_cell.angle_gamma   90.00
#
_symmetry.space_group_name_H-M   'P 1'
#
loop_
_entity.id
_entity.type
_entity.pdbx_description
1 polymer ?
#
loop_
_entity_poly.entity_id
_entity_poly.type
_entity_poly.pdbx_seq_one_letter_code
_entity_poly.pdbx_strand_id
1 'polypeptide(L)'
;MKKINITLARADFQNIDEFVNIYKSSLINFNSETCNWEFHSKFYQPAEILFKIHSIQFNEMKNVENYIKKSFEDNIIPKAFAAAKAVKAISKDPNDFQYVDPNAKIIDKVKQVVNIYSYKEQWSVFDFVTDIFISVLNSHLLKNGNKRFSFSLLKVMLFDFGFYFKWSSNVKNSSFLEEYNKNIENEIACFEFQLSNAKIADLFENSQDFKNQNPTCFKKLSKEKELDIKERQEKTRTEIKKWLLNKIIIGY
;
A
#
# COMPACT_ATOMS: atom_id res chain seq x y z
N MET A 1 -24.53 5.08 -16.90
CA MET A 1 -24.01 4.08 -15.94
C MET A 1 -22.49 4.02 -16.01
N LYS A 2 -21.84 4.24 -14.87
CA LYS A 2 -20.38 4.22 -14.68
C LYS A 2 -19.96 2.89 -14.07
N LYS A 3 -18.89 2.27 -14.57
CA LYS A 3 -18.42 0.95 -14.09
C LYS A 3 -17.18 1.14 -13.22
N ILE A 4 -17.21 0.62 -12.00
CA ILE A 4 -16.08 0.65 -11.07
C ILE A 4 -15.67 -0.80 -10.80
N ASN A 5 -14.44 -1.17 -11.17
CA ASN A 5 -13.92 -2.50 -10.88
C ASN A 5 -13.24 -2.50 -9.51
N ILE A 6 -13.57 -3.45 -8.65
CA ILE A 6 -12.98 -3.61 -7.33
C ILE A 6 -12.56 -5.07 -7.17
N THR A 7 -11.36 -5.27 -6.65
CA THR A 7 -10.86 -6.60 -6.33
C THR A 7 -10.84 -6.78 -4.81
N LEU A 8 -11.50 -7.81 -4.31
CA LEU A 8 -11.73 -8.06 -2.88
C LEU A 8 -11.35 -9.48 -2.49
N ALA A 9 -10.98 -9.69 -1.22
CA ALA A 9 -10.97 -11.03 -0.67
C ALA A 9 -12.42 -11.52 -0.47
N ARG A 10 -12.64 -12.84 -0.42
CA ARG A 10 -14.00 -13.39 -0.25
C ARG A 10 -14.68 -12.93 1.04
N ALA A 11 -13.93 -12.74 2.12
CA ALA A 11 -14.50 -12.27 3.39
C ALA A 11 -15.05 -10.84 3.26
N ASP A 12 -14.34 -9.95 2.56
CA ASP A 12 -14.78 -8.56 2.33
C ASP A 12 -16.05 -8.49 1.45
N PHE A 13 -16.29 -9.51 0.61
CA PHE A 13 -17.44 -9.57 -0.29
C PHE A 13 -18.77 -9.84 0.44
N GLN A 14 -18.75 -10.48 1.61
CA GLN A 14 -19.97 -10.91 2.30
C GLN A 14 -20.85 -9.73 2.76
N ASN A 15 -20.28 -8.55 2.97
CA ASN A 15 -21.02 -7.32 3.24
C ASN A 15 -20.56 -6.17 2.34
N ILE A 16 -20.81 -6.29 1.04
CA ILE A 16 -20.31 -5.35 0.05
C ILE A 16 -20.82 -3.93 0.25
N ASP A 17 -22.08 -3.73 0.66
CA ASP A 17 -22.63 -2.38 0.84
C ASP A 17 -22.00 -1.68 2.04
N GLU A 18 -21.77 -2.39 3.15
CA GLU A 18 -21.01 -1.85 4.28
C GLU A 18 -19.56 -1.55 3.86
N PHE A 19 -18.91 -2.46 3.13
CA PHE A 19 -17.56 -2.27 2.63
C PHE A 19 -17.46 -1.02 1.75
N VAL A 20 -18.35 -0.88 0.77
CA VAL A 20 -18.42 0.29 -0.10
C VAL A 20 -18.69 1.54 0.73
N ASN A 21 -19.63 1.49 1.68
CA ASN A 21 -19.95 2.65 2.51
C ASN A 21 -18.76 3.16 3.34
N ILE A 22 -17.93 2.26 3.87
CA ILE A 22 -16.72 2.60 4.64
C ILE A 22 -15.66 3.25 3.75
N TYR A 23 -15.43 2.70 2.55
CA TYR A 23 -14.30 3.10 1.71
C TYR A 23 -14.68 4.00 0.53
N LYS A 24 -15.95 4.34 0.32
CA LYS A 24 -16.36 5.17 -0.81
C LYS A 24 -15.73 6.55 -0.77
N SER A 25 -15.49 7.12 -1.96
CA SER A 25 -15.21 8.55 -2.06
C SER A 25 -16.45 9.38 -1.69
N SER A 26 -16.25 10.65 -1.32
CA SER A 26 -17.36 11.58 -1.06
C SER A 26 -18.23 11.86 -2.29
N LEU A 27 -17.78 11.45 -3.48
CA LEU A 27 -18.53 11.57 -4.74
C LEU A 27 -19.44 10.38 -4.99
N ILE A 28 -19.40 9.34 -4.16
CA ILE A 28 -20.22 8.14 -4.29
C ILE A 28 -21.24 8.15 -3.16
N ASN A 29 -22.53 8.07 -3.49
CA ASN A 29 -23.62 8.03 -2.50
C ASN A 29 -24.59 6.90 -2.83
N PHE A 30 -25.20 6.34 -1.79
CA PHE A 30 -26.30 5.39 -1.93
C PHE A 30 -27.60 6.17 -1.98
N ASN A 31 -28.40 5.97 -3.03
CA ASN A 31 -29.73 6.52 -3.16
C ASN A 31 -30.73 5.51 -2.59
N SER A 32 -31.35 5.83 -1.47
CA SER A 32 -32.30 4.93 -0.79
C SER A 32 -33.62 4.76 -1.52
N GLU A 33 -33.99 5.68 -2.43
CA GLU A 33 -35.24 5.59 -3.20
C GLU A 33 -35.09 4.62 -4.37
N THR A 34 -33.93 4.66 -5.04
CA THR A 34 -33.64 3.81 -6.21
C THR A 34 -32.87 2.54 -5.84
N CYS A 35 -32.44 2.41 -4.58
CA CYS A 35 -31.57 1.35 -4.07
C CYS A 35 -30.26 1.17 -4.85
N ASN A 36 -29.72 2.26 -5.42
CA ASN A 36 -28.54 2.22 -6.28
C ASN A 36 -27.44 3.16 -5.79
N TRP A 37 -26.20 2.80 -6.12
CA TRP A 37 -25.04 3.66 -5.92
C TRP A 37 -24.92 4.68 -7.05
N GLU A 38 -24.63 5.93 -6.73
CA GLU A 38 -24.55 7.03 -7.68
C GLU A 38 -23.26 7.84 -7.52
N PHE A 39 -22.69 8.25 -8.65
CA PHE A 39 -21.56 9.17 -8.71
C PHE A 39 -22.06 10.60 -8.89
N HIS A 40 -21.75 11.46 -7.92
CA HIS A 40 -22.10 12.87 -7.85
C HIS A 40 -20.85 13.73 -8.04
N SER A 41 -20.78 14.52 -9.11
CA SER A 41 -19.69 15.45 -9.37
C SER A 41 -20.23 16.83 -9.71
N LYS A 42 -19.50 17.89 -9.35
CA LYS A 42 -19.85 19.26 -9.73
C LYS A 42 -19.83 19.49 -11.26
N PHE A 43 -19.18 18.59 -12.00
CA PHE A 43 -18.94 18.74 -13.44
C PHE A 43 -19.87 17.89 -14.31
N TYR A 44 -20.59 16.93 -13.72
CA TYR A 44 -21.39 15.94 -14.46
C TYR A 44 -22.70 15.69 -13.73
N GLN A 45 -23.74 15.38 -14.50
CA GLN A 45 -24.99 14.87 -13.92
C GLN A 45 -24.73 13.59 -13.12
N PRO A 46 -25.51 13.33 -12.06
CA PRO A 46 -25.42 12.08 -11.32
C PRO A 46 -25.47 10.87 -12.24
N ALA A 47 -24.57 9.92 -12.03
CA ALA A 47 -24.49 8.72 -12.84
C ALA A 47 -24.54 7.48 -11.95
N GLU A 48 -25.48 6.58 -12.23
CA GLU A 48 -25.54 5.27 -11.59
C GLU A 48 -24.21 4.52 -11.72
N ILE A 49 -23.78 3.90 -10.64
CA ILE A 49 -22.55 3.12 -10.51
C ILE A 49 -22.89 1.63 -10.52
N LEU A 50 -22.22 0.90 -11.39
CA LEU A 50 -22.15 -0.55 -11.36
C LEU A 50 -20.79 -0.98 -10.81
N PHE A 51 -20.78 -1.56 -9.62
CA PHE A 51 -19.59 -2.20 -9.06
C PHE A 51 -19.39 -3.58 -9.70
N LYS A 52 -18.25 -3.75 -10.36
CA LYS A 52 -17.78 -5.02 -10.89
C LYS A 52 -16.78 -5.60 -9.90
N ILE A 53 -17.21 -6.61 -9.15
CA ILE A 53 -16.41 -7.16 -8.07
C ILE A 53 -15.71 -8.42 -8.54
N HIS A 54 -14.39 -8.44 -8.36
CA HIS A 54 -13.55 -9.60 -8.58
C HIS A 54 -13.12 -10.15 -7.23
N SER A 55 -13.51 -11.39 -6.91
CA SER A 55 -13.06 -12.03 -5.68
C SER A 55 -11.73 -12.75 -5.92
N ILE A 56 -10.75 -12.50 -5.06
CA ILE A 56 -9.53 -13.29 -4.97
C ILE A 56 -9.68 -14.30 -3.84
N GLN A 57 -9.43 -15.56 -4.18
CA GLN A 57 -9.34 -16.64 -3.23
C GLN A 57 -8.27 -17.63 -3.68
N PHE A 58 -7.09 -17.56 -3.05
CA PHE A 58 -5.93 -18.32 -3.50
C PHE A 58 -6.07 -19.83 -3.28
N ASN A 59 -6.72 -20.27 -2.19
CA ASN A 59 -6.93 -21.70 -1.89
C ASN A 59 -7.86 -22.40 -2.90
N GLU A 60 -8.72 -21.65 -3.61
CA GLU A 60 -9.62 -22.20 -4.65
C GLU A 60 -9.09 -21.97 -6.07
N MET A 61 -7.97 -21.26 -6.21
CA MET A 61 -7.44 -20.88 -7.51
C MET A 61 -6.66 -22.04 -8.13
N LYS A 62 -7.18 -22.59 -9.24
CA LYS A 62 -6.56 -23.73 -9.95
C LYS A 62 -5.11 -23.48 -10.40
N ASN A 63 -4.74 -22.23 -10.67
CA ASN A 63 -3.40 -21.88 -11.14
C ASN A 63 -2.92 -20.56 -10.52
N VAL A 64 -2.56 -20.63 -9.24
CA VAL A 64 -1.99 -19.50 -8.48
C VAL A 64 -0.73 -18.95 -9.13
N GLU A 65 0.16 -19.81 -9.63
CA GLU A 65 1.41 -19.39 -10.30
C GLU A 65 1.13 -18.49 -11.52
N ASN A 66 0.16 -18.86 -12.36
CA ASN A 66 -0.21 -18.04 -13.51
C ASN A 66 -0.84 -16.70 -13.08
N TYR A 67 -1.58 -16.66 -11.97
CA TYR A 67 -2.06 -15.40 -11.41
C TYR A 67 -0.89 -14.53 -10.91
N ILE A 68 0.04 -15.09 -10.14
CA ILE A 68 1.24 -14.38 -9.67
C ILE A 68 2.00 -13.79 -10.85
N LYS A 69 2.23 -14.60 -11.88
CA LYS A 69 2.92 -14.17 -13.10
C LYS A 69 2.18 -13.01 -13.78
N LYS A 70 0.91 -13.19 -14.14
CA LYS A 70 0.16 -12.18 -14.90
C LYS A 70 -0.11 -10.90 -14.11
N SER A 71 -0.51 -11.03 -12.85
CA SER A 71 -0.90 -9.88 -12.03
C SER A 71 0.31 -9.16 -11.45
N PHE A 72 1.33 -9.88 -10.97
CA PHE A 72 2.46 -9.26 -10.30
C PHE A 72 3.69 -9.12 -11.18
N GLU A 73 4.17 -10.21 -11.75
CA GLU A 73 5.43 -10.22 -12.52
C GLU A 73 5.32 -9.40 -13.81
N ASP A 74 4.24 -9.60 -14.57
CA ASP A 74 4.06 -8.98 -15.89
C ASP A 74 3.38 -7.59 -15.81
N ASN A 75 2.73 -7.26 -14.69
CA ASN A 75 1.88 -6.06 -14.57
C ASN A 75 2.28 -5.14 -13.40
N ILE A 76 1.99 -5.52 -12.16
CA ILE A 76 2.14 -4.63 -11.00
C ILE A 76 3.61 -4.23 -10.76
N ILE A 77 4.55 -5.17 -10.77
CA ILE A 77 5.96 -4.89 -10.46
C ILE A 77 6.61 -3.98 -11.52
N PRO A 78 6.47 -4.24 -12.84
CA PRO A 78 7.00 -3.35 -13.87
C PRO A 78 6.41 -1.93 -13.79
N LYS A 79 5.10 -1.80 -13.58
CA LYS A 79 4.44 -0.51 -13.37
C LYS A 79 4.96 0.21 -12.12
N ALA A 80 5.20 -0.52 -11.04
CA ALA A 80 5.77 0.03 -9.81
C ALA A 80 7.19 0.58 -10.03
N PHE A 81 8.03 -0.14 -10.78
CA PHE A 81 9.36 0.36 -11.16
C PHE A 81 9.27 1.62 -12.02
N ALA A 82 8.39 1.62 -13.03
CA ALA A 82 8.18 2.80 -13.88
C ALA A 82 7.73 4.01 -13.07
N ALA A 83 6.75 3.81 -12.18
CA ALA A 83 6.26 4.86 -11.28
C ALA A 83 7.34 5.37 -10.32
N ALA A 84 8.14 4.48 -9.73
CA ALA A 84 9.22 4.84 -8.81
C ALA A 84 10.33 5.65 -9.51
N LYS A 85 10.67 5.30 -10.75
CA LYS A 85 11.66 6.04 -11.57
C LYS A 85 11.18 7.42 -12.00
N ALA A 86 9.86 7.60 -12.12
CA ALA A 86 9.26 8.89 -12.48
C ALA A 86 9.22 9.90 -11.32
N VAL A 87 9.42 9.46 -10.07
CA VAL A 87 9.47 10.36 -8.91
C VAL A 87 10.71 11.23 -8.99
N LYS A 88 10.55 12.56 -8.90
CA LYS A 88 11.66 13.50 -8.81
C LYS A 88 12.38 13.31 -7.47
N ALA A 89 13.52 12.63 -7.48
CA ALA A 89 14.39 12.52 -6.32
C ALA A 89 15.35 13.72 -6.23
N ILE A 90 15.69 14.13 -5.01
CA ILE A 90 16.64 15.21 -4.71
C ILE A 90 18.04 14.89 -5.28
N SER A 91 18.40 13.60 -5.30
CA SER A 91 19.57 13.08 -5.99
C SER A 91 19.23 11.78 -6.70
N LYS A 92 19.71 11.61 -7.94
CA LYS A 92 19.62 10.34 -8.68
C LYS A 92 20.92 9.58 -8.46
N ASP A 93 20.85 8.44 -7.80
CA ASP A 93 21.99 7.54 -7.64
C ASP A 93 22.09 6.61 -8.86
N PRO A 94 23.28 6.39 -9.46
CA PRO A 94 23.42 5.49 -10.61
C PRO A 94 23.03 4.03 -10.30
N ASN A 95 23.00 3.65 -9.02
CA ASN A 95 22.57 2.34 -8.54
C ASN A 95 21.09 2.28 -8.14
N ASP A 96 20.31 3.34 -8.37
CA ASP A 96 18.87 3.35 -8.09
C ASP A 96 18.18 2.16 -8.79
N PHE A 97 17.38 1.43 -8.02
CA PHE A 97 16.57 0.30 -8.48
C PHE A 97 17.36 -0.88 -9.06
N GLN A 98 18.67 -0.95 -8.82
CA GLN A 98 19.45 -2.16 -9.08
C GLN A 98 19.32 -3.13 -7.91
N TYR A 99 19.23 -4.43 -8.18
CA TYR A 99 19.21 -5.45 -7.13
C TYR A 99 20.56 -5.54 -6.40
N VAL A 100 20.52 -5.81 -5.09
CA VAL A 100 21.71 -6.16 -4.29
C VAL A 100 22.23 -7.54 -4.70
N ASP A 101 21.33 -8.53 -4.70
CA ASP A 101 21.58 -9.88 -5.22
C ASP A 101 20.74 -10.10 -6.49
N PRO A 102 21.36 -10.38 -7.66
CA PRO A 102 20.64 -10.70 -8.88
C PRO A 102 19.66 -11.87 -8.76
N ASN A 103 19.86 -12.79 -7.81
CA ASN A 103 19.00 -13.97 -7.61
C ASN A 103 17.82 -13.71 -6.67
N ALA A 104 17.85 -12.65 -5.87
CA ALA A 104 16.77 -12.30 -4.95
C ALA A 104 15.87 -11.24 -5.57
N LYS A 105 14.65 -11.60 -5.95
CA LYS A 105 13.71 -10.71 -6.65
C LYS A 105 12.52 -10.32 -5.78
N ILE A 106 11.92 -9.18 -6.12
CA ILE A 106 10.68 -8.70 -5.48
C ILE A 106 9.54 -9.72 -5.66
N ILE A 107 9.49 -10.41 -6.80
CA ILE A 107 8.48 -11.44 -7.06
C ILE A 107 8.55 -12.59 -6.06
N ASP A 108 9.72 -12.92 -5.51
CA ASP A 108 9.87 -13.98 -4.52
C ASP A 108 9.18 -13.60 -3.20
N LYS A 109 9.20 -12.31 -2.84
CA LYS A 109 8.47 -11.78 -1.68
C LYS A 109 6.96 -11.82 -1.89
N VAL A 110 6.51 -11.51 -3.10
CA VAL A 110 5.09 -11.68 -3.46
C VAL A 110 4.68 -13.15 -3.37
N LYS A 111 5.46 -14.07 -3.93
CA LYS A 111 5.20 -15.52 -3.86
C LYS A 111 5.11 -16.01 -2.41
N GLN A 112 6.03 -15.58 -1.56
CA GLN A 112 6.00 -15.91 -0.12
C GLN A 112 4.70 -15.48 0.54
N VAL A 113 4.26 -14.24 0.31
CA VAL A 113 3.00 -13.74 0.87
C VAL A 113 1.80 -14.48 0.27
N VAL A 114 1.71 -14.63 -1.06
CA VAL A 114 0.60 -15.38 -1.68
C VAL A 114 0.51 -16.80 -1.12
N ASN A 115 1.64 -17.48 -0.93
CA ASN A 115 1.65 -18.82 -0.33
C ASN A 115 1.05 -18.84 1.09
N ILE A 116 1.38 -17.86 1.94
CA ILE A 116 0.76 -17.73 3.27
C ILE A 116 -0.77 -17.60 3.15
N TYR A 117 -1.25 -16.79 2.21
CA TYR A 117 -2.68 -16.53 2.01
C TYR A 117 -3.41 -17.67 1.29
N SER A 118 -2.70 -18.55 0.58
CA SER A 118 -3.24 -19.81 0.06
C SER A 118 -3.68 -20.79 1.16
N TYR A 119 -3.22 -20.59 2.41
CA TYR A 119 -3.63 -21.40 3.56
C TYR A 119 -4.57 -20.66 4.52
N LYS A 120 -4.93 -19.40 4.24
CA LYS A 120 -5.83 -18.60 5.07
C LYS A 120 -7.24 -18.60 4.49
N GLU A 121 -8.22 -18.96 5.30
CA GLU A 121 -9.63 -18.94 4.89
C GLU A 121 -10.26 -17.56 5.02
N GLN A 122 -9.89 -16.80 6.06
CA GLN A 122 -10.44 -15.47 6.34
C GLN A 122 -9.33 -14.44 6.36
N TRP A 123 -9.42 -13.49 5.44
CA TRP A 123 -8.51 -12.35 5.33
C TRP A 123 -9.17 -11.25 4.51
N SER A 124 -8.73 -10.01 4.73
CA SER A 124 -9.12 -8.86 3.91
C SER A 124 -8.10 -8.59 2.82
N VAL A 125 -8.53 -8.06 1.66
CA VAL A 125 -7.64 -7.60 0.60
C VAL A 125 -6.57 -6.64 1.13
N PHE A 126 -6.89 -5.84 2.15
CA PHE A 126 -5.93 -4.92 2.77
C PHE A 126 -4.90 -5.62 3.65
N ASP A 127 -5.21 -6.78 4.24
CA ASP A 127 -4.20 -7.60 4.91
C ASP A 127 -3.14 -8.05 3.91
N PHE A 128 -3.59 -8.60 2.78
CA PHE A 128 -2.72 -9.09 1.73
C PHE A 128 -1.85 -7.98 1.12
N VAL A 129 -2.44 -6.84 0.77
CA VAL A 129 -1.70 -5.67 0.27
C VAL A 129 -0.68 -5.16 1.29
N THR A 130 -1.07 -5.11 2.58
CA THR A 130 -0.19 -4.64 3.65
C THR A 130 1.00 -5.59 3.86
N ASP A 131 0.76 -6.91 3.85
CA ASP A 131 1.82 -7.90 4.03
C ASP A 131 2.81 -7.92 2.85
N ILE A 132 2.35 -7.75 1.60
CA ILE A 132 3.27 -7.57 0.46
C ILE A 132 4.10 -6.30 0.64
N PHE A 133 3.45 -5.18 0.96
CA PHE A 133 4.15 -3.91 1.15
C PHE A 133 5.24 -4.00 2.23
N ILE A 134 4.91 -4.57 3.39
CA ILE A 134 5.86 -4.78 4.50
C ILE A 134 6.98 -5.74 4.09
N SER A 135 6.63 -6.85 3.43
CA SER A 135 7.62 -7.85 3.01
C SER A 135 8.62 -7.26 2.02
N VAL A 136 8.20 -6.37 1.13
CA VAL A 136 9.10 -5.71 0.18
C VAL A 136 9.90 -4.60 0.87
N LEU A 137 9.24 -3.76 1.68
CA LEU A 137 9.89 -2.65 2.39
C LEU A 137 11.06 -3.14 3.27
N ASN A 138 10.86 -4.22 4.02
CA ASN A 138 11.86 -4.75 4.94
C ASN A 138 12.92 -5.65 4.27
N SER A 139 12.77 -5.94 2.97
CA SER A 139 13.67 -6.88 2.29
C SER A 139 14.95 -6.25 1.75
N HIS A 140 15.00 -4.91 1.62
CA HIS A 140 16.13 -4.15 1.10
C HIS A 140 16.78 -4.76 -0.18
N LEU A 141 15.96 -5.31 -1.07
CA LEU A 141 16.43 -6.03 -2.26
C LEU A 141 17.12 -5.13 -3.29
N LEU A 142 16.90 -3.81 -3.24
CA LEU A 142 17.51 -2.85 -4.15
C LEU A 142 18.69 -2.15 -3.45
N LYS A 143 19.78 -1.87 -4.17
CA LYS A 143 20.92 -1.10 -3.66
C LYS A 143 20.48 0.27 -3.17
N ASN A 144 19.64 0.94 -3.96
CA ASN A 144 19.02 2.22 -3.64
C ASN A 144 17.56 2.26 -4.13
N GLY A 145 16.75 3.12 -3.50
CA GLY A 145 15.36 3.36 -3.92
C GLY A 145 14.31 2.39 -3.34
N ASN A 146 14.64 1.57 -2.34
CA ASN A 146 13.69 0.62 -1.72
C ASN A 146 12.38 1.28 -1.25
N LYS A 147 12.47 2.42 -0.54
CA LYS A 147 11.30 3.16 -0.04
C LYS A 147 10.42 3.68 -1.18
N ARG A 148 11.03 4.34 -2.18
CA ARG A 148 10.36 4.85 -3.38
C ARG A 148 9.68 3.71 -4.15
N PHE A 149 10.37 2.59 -4.32
CA PHE A 149 9.81 1.41 -4.98
C PHE A 149 8.65 0.81 -4.18
N SER A 150 8.83 0.57 -2.89
CA SER A 150 7.80 -0.05 -2.03
C SER A 150 6.53 0.79 -1.99
N PHE A 151 6.67 2.11 -1.95
CA PHE A 151 5.51 3.00 -2.01
C PHE A 151 4.82 2.99 -3.38
N SER A 152 5.59 3.03 -4.47
CA SER A 152 5.04 2.88 -5.83
C SER A 152 4.35 1.53 -6.02
N LEU A 153 4.90 0.46 -5.46
CA LEU A 153 4.30 -0.87 -5.48
C LEU A 153 2.94 -0.87 -4.78
N LEU A 154 2.88 -0.31 -3.57
CA LEU A 154 1.62 -0.15 -2.84
C LEU A 154 0.58 0.64 -3.64
N LYS A 155 0.97 1.78 -4.23
CA LYS A 155 0.08 2.59 -5.09
C LYS A 155 -0.47 1.81 -6.27
N VAL A 156 0.41 1.08 -6.98
CA VAL A 156 0.02 0.32 -8.17
C VAL A 156 -0.87 -0.86 -7.79
N MET A 157 -0.58 -1.59 -6.71
CA MET A 157 -1.43 -2.67 -6.21
C MET A 157 -2.83 -2.17 -5.87
N LEU A 158 -2.92 -1.08 -5.09
CA LEU A 158 -4.21 -0.49 -4.72
C LEU A 158 -5.00 -0.10 -5.97
N PHE A 159 -4.35 0.58 -6.93
CA PHE A 159 -4.99 0.99 -8.17
C PHE A 159 -5.52 -0.20 -8.98
N ASP A 160 -4.70 -1.26 -9.15
CA ASP A 160 -5.11 -2.47 -9.87
C ASP A 160 -6.30 -3.16 -9.18
N PHE A 161 -6.42 -3.00 -7.86
CA PHE A 161 -7.53 -3.53 -7.06
C PHE A 161 -8.73 -2.58 -6.94
N GLY A 162 -8.70 -1.40 -7.57
CA GLY A 162 -9.80 -0.44 -7.57
C GLY A 162 -9.77 0.60 -6.43
N PHE A 163 -8.67 0.69 -5.70
CA PHE A 163 -8.47 1.58 -4.57
C PHE A 163 -7.45 2.69 -4.88
N TYR A 164 -7.68 3.85 -4.29
CA TYR A 164 -6.90 5.06 -4.51
C TYR A 164 -6.60 5.71 -3.19
N PHE A 165 -5.48 6.41 -3.12
CA PHE A 165 -5.20 7.25 -1.97
C PHE A 165 -6.05 8.54 -2.01
N LYS A 166 -6.61 8.95 -0.87
CA LYS A 166 -7.50 10.12 -0.71
C LYS A 166 -6.94 11.44 -1.26
N TRP A 167 -5.62 11.61 -1.29
CA TRP A 167 -5.00 12.83 -1.83
C TRP A 167 -4.85 12.79 -3.36
N SER A 168 -4.87 11.60 -3.97
CA SER A 168 -4.79 11.45 -5.43
C SER A 168 -6.04 11.97 -6.15
N SER A 169 -7.14 12.21 -5.44
CA SER A 169 -8.33 12.89 -5.95
C SER A 169 -8.26 14.43 -5.89
N ASN A 170 -7.27 15.02 -5.20
CA ASN A 170 -7.17 16.47 -4.93
C ASN A 170 -6.03 17.17 -5.72
N VAL A 171 -5.81 16.78 -6.98
CA VAL A 171 -4.62 17.16 -7.79
C VAL A 171 -4.60 18.62 -8.29
N LYS A 172 -5.37 19.54 -7.71
CA LYS A 172 -5.39 20.94 -8.19
C LYS A 172 -4.20 21.79 -7.74
N ASN A 173 -3.35 21.31 -6.84
CA ASN A 173 -2.21 22.08 -6.34
C ASN A 173 -0.93 21.22 -6.25
N SER A 174 0.08 21.57 -7.05
CA SER A 174 1.34 20.82 -7.14
C SER A 174 2.18 20.91 -5.86
N SER A 175 2.18 22.05 -5.17
CA SER A 175 2.92 22.23 -3.90
C SER A 175 2.34 21.36 -2.78
N PHE A 176 1.01 21.23 -2.73
CA PHE A 176 0.33 20.33 -1.80
C PHE A 176 0.73 18.87 -2.03
N LEU A 177 0.84 18.46 -3.30
CA LEU A 177 1.26 17.09 -3.65
C LEU A 177 2.71 16.81 -3.23
N GLU A 178 3.61 17.79 -3.41
CA GLU A 178 5.02 17.67 -3.02
C GLU A 178 5.19 17.56 -1.49
N GLU A 179 4.52 18.42 -0.72
CA GLU A 179 4.53 18.36 0.75
C GLU A 179 3.94 17.03 1.25
N TYR A 180 2.85 16.58 0.62
CA TYR A 180 2.23 15.31 0.96
C TYR A 180 3.17 14.12 0.71
N ASN A 181 3.82 14.08 -0.45
CA ASN A 181 4.79 13.04 -0.77
C ASN A 181 5.95 13.03 0.22
N LYS A 182 6.47 14.20 0.61
CA LYS A 182 7.54 14.31 1.62
C LYS A 182 7.11 13.72 2.97
N ASN A 183 5.87 14.00 3.40
CA ASN A 183 5.34 13.44 4.64
C ASN A 183 5.19 11.91 4.58
N ILE A 184 4.73 11.36 3.45
CA ILE A 184 4.65 9.90 3.28
C ILE A 184 6.04 9.27 3.33
N GLU A 185 7.04 9.85 2.65
CA GLU A 185 8.39 9.29 2.64
C GLU A 185 8.96 9.20 4.07
N ASN A 186 8.72 10.21 4.90
CA ASN A 186 9.10 10.19 6.32
C ASN A 186 8.33 9.13 7.12
N GLU A 187 7.03 8.96 6.87
CA GLU A 187 6.22 7.90 7.50
C GLU A 187 6.75 6.50 7.12
N ILE A 188 7.05 6.27 5.84
CA ILE A 188 7.59 4.99 5.34
C ILE A 188 8.98 4.72 5.87
N ALA A 189 9.85 5.74 5.91
CA ALA A 189 11.15 5.61 6.56
C ALA A 189 10.99 5.22 8.02
N CYS A 190 10.02 5.80 8.73
CA CYS A 190 9.77 5.40 10.11
C CYS A 190 9.33 3.94 10.25
N PHE A 191 8.43 3.47 9.38
CA PHE A 191 8.02 2.08 9.37
C PHE A 191 9.20 1.12 9.12
N GLU A 192 10.10 1.45 8.20
CA GLU A 192 11.32 0.68 7.93
C GLU A 192 12.18 0.53 9.21
N PHE A 193 12.42 1.63 9.95
CA PHE A 193 13.16 1.56 11.23
C PHE A 193 12.44 0.71 12.28
N GLN A 194 11.13 0.89 12.43
CA GLN A 194 10.34 0.12 13.40
C GLN A 194 10.27 -1.38 13.04
N LEU A 195 10.30 -1.72 11.74
CA LEU A 195 10.30 -3.10 11.24
C LEU A 195 11.68 -3.77 11.26
N SER A 196 12.76 -2.99 11.41
CA SER A 196 14.13 -3.52 11.42
C SER A 196 14.35 -4.54 12.55
N ASN A 197 15.43 -5.31 12.47
CA ASN A 197 15.88 -6.20 13.55
C ASN A 197 16.84 -5.51 14.54
N ALA A 198 17.03 -4.20 14.43
CA ALA A 198 17.88 -3.45 15.34
C ALA A 198 17.16 -3.15 16.66
N LYS A 199 17.87 -3.10 17.78
CA LYS A 199 17.28 -2.52 19.01
C LYS A 199 17.20 -1.01 18.84
N ILE A 200 16.15 -0.41 19.40
CA ILE A 200 15.96 1.04 19.32
C ILE A 200 17.10 1.80 20.03
N ALA A 201 17.63 1.23 21.13
CA ALA A 201 18.78 1.79 21.83
C ALA A 201 20.00 1.96 20.89
N ASP A 202 20.34 0.91 20.14
CA ASP A 202 21.46 0.89 19.20
C ASP A 202 21.27 1.89 18.03
N LEU A 203 20.01 2.10 17.61
CA LEU A 203 19.67 3.11 16.61
C LEU A 203 19.90 4.53 17.14
N PHE A 204 19.59 4.79 18.42
CA PHE A 204 19.73 6.12 19.01
C PHE A 204 21.17 6.51 19.33
N GLU A 205 22.03 5.56 19.67
CA GLU A 205 23.45 5.84 19.97
C GLU A 205 24.23 6.29 18.73
N ASN A 206 23.74 5.98 17.52
CA ASN A 206 24.43 6.24 16.26
C ASN A 206 23.78 7.33 15.38
N SER A 207 22.76 8.07 15.86
CA SER A 207 21.86 8.81 14.95
C SER A 207 21.51 10.26 15.32
N GLN A 208 22.48 11.11 15.63
CA GLN A 208 22.24 12.57 15.70
C GLN A 208 21.58 13.08 14.40
N ASP A 209 22.02 12.58 13.24
CA ASP A 209 21.50 12.97 11.92
C ASP A 209 20.04 12.52 11.69
N PHE A 210 19.67 11.33 12.17
CA PHE A 210 18.30 10.84 12.03
C PHE A 210 17.30 11.66 12.83
N LYS A 211 17.67 12.09 14.05
CA LYS A 211 16.83 12.97 14.87
C LYS A 211 16.51 14.29 14.16
N ASN A 212 17.50 14.85 13.47
CA ASN A 212 17.36 16.11 12.76
C ASN A 212 16.55 15.97 11.47
N GLN A 213 16.71 14.84 10.76
CA GLN A 213 16.00 14.58 9.50
C GLN A 213 14.55 14.10 9.71
N ASN A 214 14.27 13.36 10.79
CA ASN A 214 12.98 12.72 11.05
C ASN A 214 12.52 12.86 12.53
N PRO A 215 12.31 14.09 13.04
CA PRO A 215 12.03 14.34 14.46
C PRO A 215 10.75 13.64 14.95
N THR A 216 9.73 13.55 14.11
CA THR A 216 8.47 12.85 14.45
C THR A 216 8.69 11.35 14.63
N CYS A 217 9.48 10.74 13.75
CA CYS A 217 9.80 9.32 13.87
C CYS A 217 10.64 9.05 15.11
N PHE A 218 11.66 9.89 15.35
CA PHE A 218 12.51 9.80 16.54
C PHE A 218 11.66 9.85 17.82
N LYS A 219 10.75 10.82 17.94
CA LYS A 219 9.85 10.94 19.09
C LYS A 219 8.96 9.70 19.28
N LYS A 220 8.53 9.07 18.18
CA LYS A 220 7.73 7.84 18.23
C LYS A 220 8.57 6.66 18.72
N LEU A 221 9.76 6.44 18.13
CA LEU A 221 10.69 5.39 18.52
C LEU A 221 11.14 5.53 19.98
N SER A 222 11.30 6.75 20.50
CA SER A 222 11.70 6.96 21.90
C SER A 222 10.67 6.43 22.90
N LYS A 223 9.39 6.40 22.52
CA LYS A 223 8.32 5.81 23.35
C LYS A 223 8.25 4.29 23.27
N GLU A 224 9.00 3.70 22.34
CA GLU A 224 9.00 2.26 22.04
C GLU A 224 10.32 1.61 22.46
N LYS A 225 11.20 2.34 23.15
CA LYS A 225 12.58 1.92 23.48
C LYS A 225 12.62 0.58 24.25
N GLU A 226 11.62 0.34 25.09
CA GLU A 226 11.52 -0.85 25.92
C GLU A 226 10.78 -2.02 25.24
N LEU A 227 10.19 -1.80 24.06
CA LEU A 227 9.56 -2.90 23.31
C LEU A 227 10.64 -3.81 22.75
N ASP A 228 10.42 -5.11 22.84
CA ASP A 228 11.26 -6.06 22.12
C ASP A 228 11.05 -5.96 20.59
N ILE A 229 11.93 -6.60 19.82
CA ILE A 229 11.89 -6.53 18.36
C ILE A 229 10.57 -7.06 17.81
N LYS A 230 10.04 -8.15 18.38
CA LYS A 230 8.84 -8.82 17.89
C LYS A 230 7.60 -7.98 18.20
N GLU A 231 7.45 -7.52 19.43
CA GLU A 231 6.35 -6.65 19.87
C GLU A 231 6.30 -5.36 19.03
N ARG A 232 7.46 -4.74 18.80
CA ARG A 232 7.57 -3.55 17.95
C ARG A 232 7.13 -3.85 16.52
N GLN A 233 7.62 -4.93 15.92
CA GLN A 233 7.26 -5.32 14.56
C GLN A 233 5.75 -5.61 14.43
N GLU A 234 5.15 -6.33 15.38
CA GLU A 234 3.71 -6.63 15.40
C GLU A 234 2.86 -5.36 15.55
N LYS A 235 3.27 -4.45 16.45
CA LYS A 235 2.66 -3.14 16.60
C LYS A 235 2.73 -2.35 15.30
N THR A 236 3.90 -2.29 14.67
CA THR A 236 4.10 -1.54 13.42
C THR A 236 3.30 -2.13 12.26
N ARG A 237 3.20 -3.46 12.14
CA ARG A 237 2.31 -4.11 11.14
C ARG A 237 0.87 -3.62 11.30
N THR A 238 0.38 -3.55 12.54
CA THR A 238 -0.96 -3.07 12.85
C THR A 238 -1.13 -1.58 12.52
N GLU A 239 -0.11 -0.77 12.82
CA GLU A 239 -0.10 0.66 12.50
C GLU A 239 -0.09 0.92 11.00
N ILE A 240 0.69 0.17 10.21
CA ILE A 240 0.72 0.29 8.74
C ILE A 240 -0.65 -0.05 8.16
N LYS A 241 -1.31 -1.11 8.64
CA LYS A 241 -2.67 -1.44 8.20
C LYS A 241 -3.64 -0.29 8.49
N LYS A 242 -3.67 0.23 9.73
CA LYS A 242 -4.53 1.36 10.10
C LYS A 242 -4.22 2.61 9.27
N TRP A 243 -2.94 2.89 9.06
CA TRP A 243 -2.46 3.99 8.23
C TRP A 243 -2.97 3.88 6.79
N LEU A 244 -2.89 2.68 6.21
CA LEU A 244 -3.40 2.40 4.86
C LEU A 244 -4.92 2.62 4.80
N LEU A 245 -5.68 1.99 5.69
CA LEU A 245 -7.15 2.07 5.72
C LEU A 245 -7.67 3.50 5.86
N ASN A 246 -6.99 4.34 6.65
CA ASN A 246 -7.36 5.75 6.82
C ASN A 246 -7.11 6.61 5.58
N LYS A 247 -6.27 6.12 4.67
CA LYS A 247 -5.75 6.87 3.52
C LYS A 247 -6.35 6.44 2.18
N ILE A 248 -7.06 5.31 2.13
CA ILE A 248 -7.64 4.78 0.89
C ILE A 248 -9.11 5.18 0.70
N ILE A 249 -9.54 5.16 -0.56
CA ILE A 249 -10.92 5.24 -1.03
C ILE A 249 -11.12 4.32 -2.24
N ILE A 250 -12.36 3.93 -2.51
CA ILE A 250 -12.78 3.31 -3.77
C ILE A 250 -12.72 4.38 -4.86
N GLY A 251 -12.05 4.04 -5.96
CA GLY A 251 -11.88 4.91 -7.10
C GLY A 251 -13.16 5.23 -7.84
N TYR A 252 -13.13 6.33 -8.59
CA TYR A 252 -14.17 6.75 -9.52
C TYR A 252 -13.56 7.06 -10.88
#